data_AF-A0A1X2H841-F1
#
_entry.id   AF-A0A1X2H841-F1
#
_cell.length_a   1.000
_cell.length_b   1.000
_cell.length_c   1.000
_cell.angle_alpha   90.00
_cell.angle_beta   90.00
_cell.angle_gamma   90.00
#
_symmetry.space_group_name_H-M   'P 1'
#
loop_
_entity.id
_entity.type
_entity.pdbx_description
1 polymer ?
#
loop_
_entity_poly.entity_id
_entity_poly.type
_entity_poly.pdbx_seq_one_letter_code
_entity_poly.pdbx_strand_id
1 'polypeptide(L)'
;MANTMLDMHAYVAQRLISLLELISRRQQKLANRTTPDGTVYEDMLLLVLEIINSVLTHRLKNNIQLVYALLLKREIFVPLRSHPRLADLVKNIEQAIDHFSARLSEANIKAPSTNEILELLEQSARTWVPSRMESLPDLKFQYEEEQDSREFFVPYVWALVHRRTFIYWSDEKAHILEEYRQISGEAETHPPEESPTATMTTSSSSKSQHQQ
;
A
#
# COMPACT_ATOMS: atom_id res chain seq x y z
N MET A 1 -23.47 -2.56 -2.48
CA MET A 1 -23.28 -1.49 -1.48
C MET A 1 -22.43 -0.43 -2.15
N ALA A 2 -23.02 0.71 -2.52
CA ALA A 2 -22.30 1.73 -3.28
C ALA A 2 -21.26 2.41 -2.38
N ASN A 3 -19.99 2.28 -2.75
CA ASN A 3 -18.83 2.82 -2.04
C ASN A 3 -19.05 4.30 -1.65
N THR A 4 -18.70 4.60 -0.39
CA THR A 4 -18.86 5.87 0.33
C THR A 4 -17.81 6.93 -0.03
N MET A 5 -17.01 6.73 -1.09
CA MET A 5 -15.97 7.67 -1.49
C MET A 5 -16.56 8.94 -2.10
N LEU A 6 -16.94 9.86 -1.23
CA LEU A 6 -17.34 11.23 -1.54
C LEU A 6 -16.21 12.17 -1.13
N ASP A 7 -16.01 13.23 -1.92
CA ASP A 7 -15.13 14.35 -1.59
C ASP A 7 -13.69 13.93 -1.23
N MET A 8 -13.09 13.10 -2.09
CA MET A 8 -11.70 12.71 -1.91
C MET A 8 -10.78 13.94 -1.91
N HIS A 9 -10.06 14.11 -0.80
CA HIS A 9 -9.10 15.19 -0.64
C HIS A 9 -7.96 15.10 -1.67
N ALA A 10 -7.43 16.25 -2.11
CA ALA A 10 -6.37 16.35 -3.12
C ALA A 10 -5.15 15.47 -2.79
N TYR A 11 -4.74 15.46 -1.53
CA TYR A 11 -3.65 14.61 -1.05
C TYR A 11 -3.92 13.11 -1.26
N VAL A 12 -5.15 12.64 -1.02
CA VAL A 12 -5.51 11.23 -1.18
C VAL A 12 -5.50 10.85 -2.66
N ALA A 13 -6.06 11.69 -3.52
CA ALA A 13 -6.01 11.51 -4.96
C ALA A 13 -4.55 11.41 -5.45
N GLN A 14 -3.68 12.34 -5.03
CA GLN A 14 -2.26 12.32 -5.37
C GLN A 14 -1.56 11.06 -4.87
N ARG A 15 -1.86 10.59 -3.65
CA ARG A 15 -1.28 9.36 -3.10
C ARG A 15 -1.73 8.12 -3.87
N LEU A 16 -2.99 8.06 -4.30
CA LEU A 16 -3.52 6.98 -5.14
C LEU A 16 -2.77 6.91 -6.48
N ILE A 17 -2.58 8.05 -7.15
CA ILE A 17 -1.83 8.12 -8.41
C ILE A 17 -0.34 7.80 -8.20
N SER A 18 0.25 8.27 -7.09
CA SER A 18 1.65 7.97 -6.77
C SER A 18 1.87 6.48 -6.48
N LEU A 19 0.90 5.83 -5.84
CA LEU A 19 0.92 4.39 -5.60
C LEU A 19 0.83 3.62 -6.93
N LEU A 20 -0.12 4.00 -7.81
CA LEU A 20 -0.22 3.46 -9.16
C LEU A 20 1.11 3.58 -9.92
N GLU A 21 1.74 4.75 -9.85
CA GLU A 21 3.05 5.03 -10.48
C GLU A 21 4.15 4.11 -9.93
N LEU A 22 4.22 3.95 -8.61
CA LEU A 22 5.20 3.12 -7.94
C LEU A 22 5.05 1.64 -8.35
N ILE A 23 3.82 1.12 -8.31
CA ILE A 23 3.50 -0.27 -8.64
C ILE A 23 3.79 -0.52 -10.12
N SER A 24 3.33 0.36 -11.01
CA SER A 24 3.58 0.28 -12.46
C SER A 24 5.08 0.24 -12.77
N ARG A 25 5.89 1.11 -12.17
CA ARG A 25 7.35 1.10 -12.34
C ARG A 25 8.01 -0.18 -11.81
N ARG A 26 7.51 -0.75 -10.72
CA ARG A 26 8.03 -2.02 -10.17
C ARG A 26 7.64 -3.20 -11.06
N GLN A 27 6.38 -3.26 -11.49
CA GLN A 27 5.88 -4.29 -12.38
C GLN A 27 6.67 -4.29 -13.70
N GLN A 28 6.93 -3.14 -14.31
CA GLN A 28 7.73 -3.07 -15.55
C GLN A 28 9.17 -3.59 -15.39
N LYS A 29 9.81 -3.32 -14.24
CA LYS A 29 11.15 -3.86 -13.95
C LYS A 29 11.14 -5.38 -13.80
N LEU A 30 10.05 -5.91 -13.24
CA LEU A 30 9.89 -7.33 -12.97
C LEU A 30 9.26 -8.08 -14.14
N ALA A 31 8.63 -7.42 -15.12
CA ALA A 31 7.99 -8.05 -16.27
C ALA A 31 8.93 -8.95 -17.09
N ASN A 32 10.24 -8.64 -17.09
CA ASN A 32 11.26 -9.45 -17.76
C ASN A 32 11.70 -10.68 -16.95
N ARG A 33 11.24 -10.82 -15.71
CA ARG A 33 11.56 -11.93 -14.80
C ARG A 33 10.24 -12.61 -14.47
N THR A 34 10.03 -13.83 -14.93
CA THR A 34 8.89 -14.65 -14.48
C THR A 34 9.11 -15.06 -13.03
N THR A 35 8.89 -14.12 -12.11
CA THR A 35 8.86 -14.36 -10.66
C THR A 35 7.42 -14.25 -10.17
N PRO A 36 7.04 -15.02 -9.13
CA PRO A 36 5.72 -14.91 -8.50
C PRO A 36 5.40 -13.48 -8.02
N ASP A 37 6.44 -12.67 -7.71
CA ASP A 37 6.26 -11.26 -7.36
C ASP A 37 5.64 -10.44 -8.51
N GLY A 38 5.93 -10.79 -9.77
CA GLY A 38 5.43 -10.08 -10.94
C GLY A 38 3.90 -10.12 -11.05
N THR A 39 3.30 -11.28 -10.74
CA THR A 39 1.84 -11.45 -10.77
C THR A 39 1.18 -10.70 -9.62
N VAL A 40 1.80 -10.67 -8.43
CA VAL A 40 1.29 -9.90 -7.29
C VAL A 40 1.22 -8.41 -7.61
N TYR A 41 2.25 -7.84 -8.22
CA TYR A 41 2.23 -6.43 -8.62
C TYR A 41 1.20 -6.15 -9.73
N GLU A 42 0.97 -7.10 -10.65
CA GLU A 42 -0.08 -6.97 -11.67
C GLU A 42 -1.48 -6.95 -11.03
N ASP A 43 -1.75 -7.85 -10.09
CA ASP A 43 -3.04 -7.91 -9.39
C ASP A 43 -3.26 -6.68 -8.50
N MET A 44 -2.20 -6.15 -7.85
CA MET A 44 -2.27 -4.87 -7.15
C MET A 44 -2.58 -3.70 -8.10
N LEU A 45 -2.00 -3.72 -9.31
CA LEU A 45 -2.22 -2.68 -10.31
C LEU A 45 -3.66 -2.72 -10.82
N LEU A 46 -4.19 -3.92 -11.08
CA LEU A 46 -5.60 -4.15 -11.40
C LEU A 46 -6.51 -3.56 -10.33
N LEU A 47 -6.29 -3.92 -9.07
CA LEU A 47 -7.09 -3.44 -7.95
C LEU A 47 -7.13 -1.90 -7.89
N VAL A 48 -5.97 -1.23 -8.03
CA VAL A 48 -5.91 0.24 -8.00
C VAL A 48 -6.65 0.85 -9.21
N LEU A 49 -6.52 0.27 -10.40
CA LEU A 49 -7.22 0.72 -11.60
C LEU A 49 -8.74 0.50 -11.51
N GLU A 50 -9.20 -0.59 -10.91
CA GLU A 50 -10.61 -0.88 -10.64
C GLU A 50 -11.20 0.12 -9.63
N ILE A 51 -10.46 0.47 -8.57
CA ILE A 51 -10.86 1.52 -7.62
C ILE A 51 -11.03 2.86 -8.34
N ILE A 52 -10.05 3.25 -9.17
CA ILE A 52 -10.12 4.49 -9.95
C ILE A 52 -11.34 4.47 -10.88
N ASN A 53 -11.53 3.38 -11.63
CA ASN A 53 -12.69 3.21 -12.52
C ASN A 53 -14.01 3.33 -11.75
N SER A 54 -14.15 2.65 -10.61
CA SER A 54 -15.34 2.72 -9.77
C SER A 54 -15.66 4.16 -9.34
N VAL A 55 -14.65 4.95 -8.95
CA VAL A 55 -14.83 6.37 -8.62
C VAL A 55 -15.26 7.17 -9.86
N LEU A 56 -14.63 6.97 -11.01
CA LEU A 56 -14.97 7.69 -12.26
C LEU A 56 -16.37 7.33 -12.80
N THR A 57 -16.80 6.09 -12.66
CA THR A 57 -18.11 5.63 -13.13
C THR A 57 -19.23 6.11 -12.22
N HIS A 58 -19.07 6.00 -10.90
CA HIS A 58 -20.18 6.20 -9.97
C HIS A 58 -20.14 7.54 -9.22
N ARG A 59 -18.96 8.12 -9.02
CA ARG A 59 -18.74 9.23 -8.06
C ARG A 59 -17.89 10.36 -8.61
N LEU A 60 -17.67 10.44 -9.92
CA LEU A 60 -16.76 11.43 -10.53
C LEU A 60 -17.09 12.87 -10.11
N LYS A 61 -18.39 13.21 -10.13
CA LYS A 61 -18.89 14.56 -9.80
C LYS A 61 -18.51 15.02 -8.39
N ASN A 62 -18.29 14.08 -7.47
CA ASN A 62 -17.88 14.32 -6.08
C ASN A 62 -16.36 14.17 -5.88
N ASN A 63 -15.60 13.80 -6.91
CA ASN A 63 -14.19 13.44 -6.79
C ASN A 63 -13.35 14.17 -7.86
N ILE A 64 -13.56 15.49 -7.99
CA ILE A 64 -12.87 16.33 -8.99
C ILE A 64 -11.36 16.37 -8.78
N GLN A 65 -10.91 16.27 -7.53
CA GLN A 65 -9.49 16.18 -7.20
C GLN A 65 -8.82 14.96 -7.83
N LEU A 66 -9.54 13.84 -7.99
CA LEU A 66 -9.03 12.67 -8.72
C LEU A 66 -8.83 12.99 -10.20
N VAL A 67 -9.84 13.60 -10.82
CA VAL A 67 -9.81 13.99 -12.24
C VAL A 67 -8.64 14.93 -12.50
N TYR A 68 -8.43 15.92 -11.62
CA TYR A 68 -7.28 16.82 -11.69
C TYR A 68 -5.94 16.07 -11.59
N ALA A 69 -5.80 15.15 -10.63
CA ALA A 69 -4.59 14.35 -10.48
C ALA A 69 -4.31 13.44 -11.70
N LEU A 70 -5.36 12.85 -12.28
CA LEU A 70 -5.28 12.04 -13.50
C LEU A 70 -4.80 12.85 -14.71
N LEU A 71 -5.33 14.07 -14.89
CA LEU A 71 -4.91 14.98 -15.96
C LEU A 71 -3.41 15.32 -15.87
N LEU A 72 -2.92 15.61 -14.66
CA LEU A 72 -1.50 15.95 -14.44
C LEU A 72 -0.56 14.78 -14.76
N LYS A 73 -1.04 13.54 -14.61
CA LYS A 73 -0.24 12.33 -14.67
C LYS A 73 -0.69 11.36 -15.77
N ARG A 74 -1.28 11.88 -16.85
CA ARG A 74 -1.80 11.08 -17.99
C ARG A 74 -0.78 10.10 -18.58
N GLU A 75 0.50 10.45 -18.57
CA GLU A 75 1.58 9.64 -19.17
C GLU A 75 1.79 8.29 -18.46
N ILE A 76 1.34 8.14 -17.20
CA ILE A 76 1.47 6.87 -16.45
C ILE A 76 0.69 5.74 -17.14
N PHE A 77 -0.39 6.07 -17.87
CA PHE A 77 -1.28 5.09 -18.49
C PHE A 77 -0.77 4.55 -19.83
N VAL A 78 0.08 5.30 -20.54
CA VAL A 78 0.64 4.92 -21.85
C VAL A 78 1.27 3.52 -21.86
N PRO A 79 2.19 3.16 -20.94
CA PRO A 79 2.79 1.83 -20.92
C PRO A 79 1.82 0.72 -20.46
N LEU A 80 0.69 1.08 -19.84
CA LEU A 80 -0.30 0.11 -19.36
C LEU A 80 -1.25 -0.37 -20.47
N ARG A 81 -1.32 0.35 -21.60
CA ARG A 81 -2.18 0.03 -22.75
C ARG A 81 -1.83 -1.30 -23.43
N SER A 82 -0.56 -1.71 -23.39
CA SER A 82 -0.11 -2.95 -24.02
C SER A 82 -0.45 -4.19 -23.19
N HIS A 83 -0.84 -4.02 -21.92
CA HIS A 83 -1.19 -5.13 -21.05
C HIS A 83 -2.66 -5.56 -21.27
N PRO A 84 -2.92 -6.80 -21.73
CA PRO A 84 -4.26 -7.23 -22.13
C PRO A 84 -5.28 -7.23 -20.97
N ARG A 85 -4.85 -7.50 -19.74
CA ARG A 85 -5.73 -7.45 -18.54
C ARG A 85 -6.07 -6.02 -18.11
N LEU A 86 -5.25 -5.04 -18.47
CA LEU A 86 -5.38 -3.64 -18.01
C LEU A 86 -6.01 -2.73 -19.07
N ALA A 87 -5.98 -3.14 -20.34
CA ALA A 87 -6.29 -2.29 -21.48
C ALA A 87 -7.68 -1.63 -21.39
N ASP A 88 -8.72 -2.39 -21.02
CA ASP A 88 -10.09 -1.87 -20.92
C ASP A 88 -10.25 -0.87 -19.76
N LEU A 89 -9.64 -1.16 -18.60
CA LEU A 89 -9.60 -0.26 -17.45
C LEU A 89 -8.87 1.05 -17.78
N VAL A 90 -7.75 0.95 -18.49
CA VAL A 90 -6.96 2.11 -18.94
C VAL A 90 -7.75 2.94 -19.94
N LYS A 91 -8.39 2.30 -20.93
CA LYS A 91 -9.22 2.97 -21.94
C LYS A 91 -10.33 3.80 -21.31
N ASN A 92 -11.02 3.27 -20.30
CA ASN A 92 -12.05 3.99 -19.56
C ASN A 92 -11.51 5.24 -18.84
N ILE A 93 -10.34 5.14 -18.21
CA ILE A 93 -9.69 6.28 -17.54
C ILE A 93 -9.26 7.32 -18.58
N GLU A 94 -8.69 6.90 -19.71
CA GLU A 94 -8.25 7.79 -20.78
C GLU A 94 -9.41 8.53 -21.43
N GLN A 95 -10.56 7.90 -21.62
CA GLN A 95 -11.77 8.59 -22.09
C GLN A 95 -12.21 9.72 -21.15
N ALA A 96 -12.10 9.52 -19.85
CA ALA A 96 -12.36 10.58 -18.88
C ALA A 96 -11.32 11.70 -19.00
N ILE A 97 -10.03 11.36 -19.03
CA ILE A 97 -8.92 12.30 -19.20
C ILE A 97 -9.12 13.14 -20.47
N ASP A 98 -9.42 12.51 -21.61
CA ASP A 98 -9.58 13.17 -22.89
C ASP A 98 -10.80 14.11 -22.91
N HIS A 99 -11.92 13.69 -22.31
CA HIS A 99 -13.10 14.56 -22.17
C HIS A 99 -12.77 15.83 -21.39
N PHE A 100 -12.12 15.72 -20.23
CA PHE A 100 -11.79 16.89 -19.41
C PHE A 100 -10.65 17.72 -20.01
N SER A 101 -9.69 17.08 -20.68
CA SER A 101 -8.64 17.77 -21.43
C SER A 101 -9.22 18.62 -22.57
N ALA A 102 -10.21 18.09 -23.31
CA ALA A 102 -10.89 18.83 -24.36
C ALA A 102 -11.60 20.07 -23.79
N ARG A 103 -12.35 19.93 -22.69
CA ARG A 103 -13.02 21.06 -22.01
C ARG A 103 -12.04 22.13 -21.52
N LEU A 104 -10.89 21.71 -20.98
CA LEU A 104 -9.85 22.64 -20.55
C LEU A 104 -9.25 23.41 -21.73
N SER A 105 -9.07 22.73 -22.88
CA SER A 105 -8.58 23.38 -24.10
C SER A 105 -9.59 24.35 -24.71
N GLU A 106 -10.89 24.02 -24.66
CA GLU A 106 -11.98 24.89 -25.16
C GLU A 106 -12.10 26.19 -24.36
N ALA A 107 -11.86 26.14 -23.04
CA ALA A 107 -11.89 27.32 -22.18
C ALA A 107 -10.75 28.32 -22.49
N ASN A 108 -9.68 27.88 -23.16
CA ASN A 108 -8.56 28.69 -23.66
C ASN A 108 -8.00 29.70 -22.62
N ILE A 109 -7.91 29.28 -21.36
CA ILE A 109 -7.39 30.10 -20.27
C ILE A 109 -5.87 30.10 -20.36
N LYS A 110 -5.26 31.29 -20.48
CA LYS A 110 -3.79 31.43 -20.49
C LYS A 110 -3.26 31.32 -19.06
N ALA A 111 -2.43 30.31 -18.79
CA ALA A 111 -1.81 30.04 -17.49
C ALA A 111 -2.81 29.98 -16.32
N PRO A 112 -3.80 29.05 -16.37
CA PRO A 112 -4.84 28.96 -15.35
C PRO A 112 -4.27 28.59 -13.99
N SER A 113 -4.81 29.19 -12.94
CA SER A 113 -4.50 28.79 -11.56
C SER A 113 -5.14 27.44 -11.23
N THR A 114 -4.62 26.74 -10.20
CA THR A 114 -5.20 25.46 -9.76
C THR A 114 -6.70 25.58 -9.44
N ASN A 115 -7.13 26.69 -8.82
CA ASN A 115 -8.53 26.90 -8.46
C ASN A 115 -9.41 27.09 -9.70
N GLU A 116 -8.95 27.85 -10.69
CA GLU A 116 -9.67 28.03 -11.96
C GLU A 116 -9.84 26.69 -12.70
N ILE A 117 -8.80 25.84 -12.69
CA ILE A 117 -8.91 24.49 -13.27
C ILE A 117 -9.96 23.68 -12.52
N LEU A 118 -9.94 23.67 -11.18
CA LEU A 118 -10.89 22.91 -10.37
C LEU A 118 -12.34 23.37 -10.58
N GLU A 119 -12.58 24.69 -10.63
CA GLU A 119 -13.91 25.25 -10.93
C GLU A 119 -14.39 24.83 -12.33
N LEU A 120 -13.51 24.87 -13.34
CA LEU A 120 -13.86 24.43 -14.69
C LEU A 120 -14.15 22.92 -14.74
N LEU A 121 -13.39 22.12 -14.00
CA LEU A 121 -13.62 20.68 -13.90
C LEU A 121 -14.96 20.37 -13.21
N GLU A 122 -15.31 21.10 -12.14
CA GLU A 122 -16.62 21.00 -11.48
C GLU A 122 -17.77 21.31 -12.43
N GLN A 123 -17.64 22.36 -13.25
CA GLN A 123 -18.62 22.71 -14.27
C GLN A 123 -18.72 21.61 -15.34
N SER A 124 -17.59 21.15 -15.84
CA SER A 124 -17.50 20.11 -16.88
C SER A 124 -18.07 18.77 -16.41
N ALA A 125 -17.89 18.43 -15.12
CA ALA A 125 -18.38 17.20 -14.52
C ALA A 125 -19.90 17.11 -14.50
N ARG A 126 -20.63 18.24 -14.55
CA ARG A 126 -22.09 18.24 -14.66
C ARG A 126 -22.58 17.60 -15.97
N THR A 127 -21.81 17.77 -17.04
CA THR A 127 -22.09 17.23 -18.37
C THR A 127 -21.49 15.84 -18.62
N TRP A 128 -20.73 15.31 -17.66
CA TRP A 128 -20.15 13.97 -17.75
C TRP A 128 -21.25 12.90 -17.75
N VAL A 129 -21.16 11.98 -18.71
CA VAL A 129 -22.07 10.84 -18.85
C VAL A 129 -21.26 9.54 -18.71
N PRO A 130 -21.42 8.80 -17.59
CA PRO A 130 -20.70 7.55 -17.35
C PRO A 130 -20.95 6.47 -18.42
N SER A 131 -22.08 6.51 -19.14
CA SER A 131 -22.41 5.57 -20.21
C SER A 131 -21.43 5.56 -21.39
N ARG A 132 -20.49 6.51 -21.43
CA ARG A 132 -19.38 6.50 -22.40
C ARG A 132 -18.31 5.46 -22.05
N MET A 133 -18.18 5.12 -20.77
CA MET A 133 -17.25 4.11 -20.28
C MET A 133 -17.82 2.70 -20.47
N GLU A 134 -16.94 1.74 -20.68
CA GLU A 134 -17.30 0.32 -20.71
C GLU A 134 -17.80 -0.13 -19.33
N SER A 135 -18.87 -0.93 -19.34
CA SER A 135 -19.44 -1.49 -18.11
C SER A 135 -18.52 -2.57 -17.57
N LEU A 136 -17.85 -2.26 -16.47
CA LEU A 136 -17.01 -3.20 -15.74
C LEU A 136 -17.85 -3.92 -14.67
N PRO A 137 -17.51 -5.17 -14.32
CA PRO A 137 -18.15 -5.85 -13.21
C PRO A 137 -17.92 -5.08 -11.90
N ASP A 138 -18.93 -5.03 -11.04
CA ASP A 138 -18.79 -4.44 -9.72
C ASP A 138 -17.71 -5.18 -8.92
N LEU A 139 -16.74 -4.42 -8.39
CA LEU A 139 -15.72 -4.93 -7.49
C LEU A 139 -16.38 -5.41 -6.19
N LYS A 140 -16.44 -6.73 -6.00
CA LYS A 140 -17.02 -7.38 -4.82
C LYS A 140 -15.92 -8.11 -4.07
N PHE A 141 -15.74 -7.75 -2.80
CA PHE A 141 -14.85 -8.46 -1.89
C PHE A 141 -15.68 -9.40 -1.04
N GLN A 142 -15.32 -10.66 -1.05
CA GLN A 142 -15.80 -11.65 -0.10
C GLN A 142 -14.62 -12.03 0.78
N TYR A 143 -14.83 -12.02 2.09
CA TYR A 143 -13.85 -12.57 3.00
C TYR A 143 -13.80 -14.09 2.81
N GLU A 144 -12.61 -14.61 2.52
CA GLU A 144 -12.34 -16.04 2.47
C GLU A 144 -11.43 -16.37 3.66
N GLU A 145 -11.95 -17.16 4.60
CA GLU A 145 -11.14 -17.71 5.69
C GLU A 145 -10.22 -18.78 5.11
N GLU A 146 -8.90 -18.60 5.24
CA GLU A 146 -7.97 -19.69 5.00
C GLU A 146 -8.26 -20.84 5.97
N GLN A 147 -8.38 -22.07 5.43
CA GLN A 147 -8.72 -23.26 6.21
C GLN A 147 -7.76 -23.47 7.40
N ASP A 148 -6.48 -23.17 7.20
CA ASP A 148 -5.41 -23.36 8.18
C ASP A 148 -4.96 -22.06 8.85
N SER A 149 -5.80 -21.02 8.82
CA SER A 149 -5.52 -19.71 9.44
C SER A 149 -5.07 -19.80 10.91
N ARG A 150 -5.48 -20.86 11.63
CA ARG A 150 -5.09 -21.14 13.02
C ARG A 150 -3.58 -21.35 13.19
N GLU A 151 -2.90 -21.94 12.21
CA GLU A 151 -1.46 -22.20 12.26
C GLU A 151 -0.65 -20.90 12.33
N PHE A 152 -1.17 -19.81 11.76
CA PHE A 152 -0.56 -18.49 11.88
C PHE A 152 -1.05 -17.73 13.12
N PHE A 153 -2.38 -17.66 13.32
CA PHE A 153 -2.96 -16.80 14.35
C PHE A 153 -2.70 -17.30 15.76
N VAL A 154 -2.73 -18.61 16.00
CA VAL A 154 -2.54 -19.19 17.34
C VAL A 154 -1.12 -18.90 17.85
N PRO A 155 -0.04 -19.23 17.13
CA PRO A 155 1.31 -18.92 17.60
C PRO A 155 1.56 -17.41 17.74
N TYR A 156 1.01 -16.58 16.85
CA TYR A 156 1.16 -15.12 16.92
C TYR A 156 0.49 -14.51 18.17
N VAL A 157 -0.74 -14.91 18.50
CA VAL A 157 -1.43 -14.41 19.69
C VAL A 157 -0.70 -14.85 20.95
N TRP A 158 -0.21 -16.09 21.01
CA TRP A 158 0.61 -16.55 22.13
C TRP A 158 1.93 -15.79 22.26
N ALA A 159 2.59 -15.46 21.15
CA ALA A 159 3.78 -14.62 21.18
C ALA A 159 3.50 -13.20 21.70
N LEU A 160 2.35 -12.62 21.33
CA LEU A 160 1.91 -11.32 21.87
C LEU A 160 1.65 -11.39 23.38
N VAL A 161 0.98 -12.45 23.84
CA VAL A 161 0.73 -12.68 25.26
C VAL A 161 2.06 -12.84 26.01
N HIS A 162 2.97 -13.67 25.51
CA HIS A 162 4.31 -13.85 26.08
C HIS A 162 5.07 -12.54 26.24
N ARG A 163 5.09 -11.69 25.19
CA ARG A 163 5.83 -10.42 25.19
C ARG A 163 5.21 -9.32 26.06
N ARG A 164 3.89 -9.31 26.21
CA ARG A 164 3.16 -8.18 26.83
C ARG A 164 2.58 -8.49 28.20
N THR A 165 2.60 -9.75 28.64
CA THR A 165 2.16 -10.12 29.99
C THR A 165 3.35 -10.26 30.92
N PHE A 166 3.20 -9.84 32.17
CA PHE A 166 4.20 -10.02 33.23
C PHE A 166 4.17 -11.44 33.84
N ILE A 167 3.73 -12.42 33.05
CA ILE A 167 3.72 -13.83 33.46
C ILE A 167 5.11 -14.38 33.16
N TYR A 168 5.75 -14.99 34.15
CA TYR A 168 7.06 -15.61 33.94
C TYR A 168 6.88 -16.96 33.24
N TRP A 169 7.17 -17.01 31.95
CA TRP A 169 7.18 -18.24 31.16
C TRP A 169 8.62 -18.79 31.15
N SER A 170 8.79 -20.09 31.34
CA SER A 170 10.09 -20.73 31.15
C SER A 170 10.31 -20.96 29.65
N ASP A 171 11.33 -20.32 29.08
CA ASP A 171 11.64 -20.39 27.64
C ASP A 171 11.82 -21.83 27.12
N GLU A 172 12.29 -22.74 27.97
CA GLU A 172 12.51 -24.17 27.64
C GLU A 172 11.21 -24.99 27.50
N LYS A 173 10.08 -24.52 28.06
CA LYS A 173 8.82 -25.28 28.08
C LYS A 173 7.73 -24.66 27.20
N ALA A 174 7.99 -23.50 26.61
CA ALA A 174 7.05 -22.76 25.78
C ALA A 174 7.10 -23.22 24.31
N HIS A 175 6.97 -24.53 24.06
CA HIS A 175 7.06 -25.14 22.72
C HIS A 175 6.06 -24.56 21.71
N ILE A 176 4.91 -24.04 22.17
CA ILE A 176 3.92 -23.37 21.32
C ILE A 176 4.45 -22.08 20.65
N LEU A 177 5.56 -21.51 21.16
CA LEU A 177 6.22 -20.33 20.59
C LEU A 177 7.33 -20.70 19.61
N GLU A 178 7.75 -21.97 19.56
CA GLU A 178 8.85 -22.42 18.70
C GLU A 178 8.46 -22.32 17.22
N GLU A 179 7.22 -22.71 16.90
CA GLU A 179 6.60 -22.55 15.59
C GLU A 179 6.53 -21.07 15.18
N TYR A 180 6.17 -20.17 16.09
CA TYR A 180 6.20 -18.73 15.84
C TYR A 180 7.63 -18.21 15.59
N ARG A 181 8.63 -18.62 16.37
CA ARG A 181 10.03 -18.19 16.20
C ARG A 181 10.60 -18.62 14.84
N GLN A 182 10.21 -19.80 14.35
CA GLN A 182 10.59 -20.28 13.02
C GLN A 182 9.92 -19.46 11.91
N ILE A 183 8.65 -19.09 12.07
CA ILE A 183 7.90 -18.28 11.11
C ILE A 183 8.39 -16.81 11.10
N SER A 184 8.75 -16.25 12.26
CA SER A 184 9.14 -14.84 12.40
C SER A 184 10.61 -14.55 12.05
N GLY A 185 11.43 -15.60 11.85
CA GLY A 185 12.86 -15.43 11.58
C GLY A 185 13.65 -14.85 12.75
N GLU A 186 13.12 -14.88 13.98
CA GLU A 186 13.80 -14.39 15.19
C GLU A 186 14.79 -15.40 15.80
N ALA A 187 15.35 -16.28 14.98
CA ALA A 187 16.41 -17.19 15.39
C ALA A 187 17.78 -16.51 15.28
N GLU A 188 18.02 -15.41 16.01
CA GLU A 188 19.36 -14.94 16.38
C GLU A 188 19.29 -13.67 17.25
N THR A 189 19.19 -13.84 18.57
CA THR A 189 19.95 -13.05 19.55
C THR A 189 19.88 -13.77 20.91
N HIS A 190 20.62 -14.85 21.07
CA HIS A 190 21.13 -15.19 22.40
C HIS A 190 22.47 -14.44 22.57
N PRO A 191 22.63 -13.58 23.59
CA PRO A 191 23.97 -13.18 23.99
C PRO A 191 24.71 -14.41 24.53
N PRO A 192 26.00 -14.59 24.24
CA PRO A 192 26.73 -15.78 24.64
C PRO A 192 26.76 -15.91 26.17
N GLU A 193 26.50 -17.13 26.63
CA GLU A 193 26.63 -17.57 28.01
C GLU A 193 28.05 -17.28 28.54
N GLU A 194 28.16 -16.38 29.51
CA GLU A 194 29.32 -16.38 30.42
C GLU A 194 29.04 -17.37 31.56
N SER A 195 29.55 -18.60 31.42
CA SER A 195 29.66 -19.52 32.55
C SER A 195 30.89 -19.18 33.40
N PRO A 196 30.79 -19.24 34.74
CA PRO A 196 31.83 -18.77 35.64
C PRO A 196 32.89 -19.85 35.87
N THR A 197 34.17 -19.51 35.70
CA THR A 197 35.26 -20.28 36.31
C THR A 197 36.10 -19.35 37.18
N ALA A 198 35.85 -19.41 38.49
CA ALA A 198 36.77 -18.90 39.49
C ALA A 198 37.98 -19.84 39.57
N THR A 199 39.20 -19.30 39.77
CA THR A 199 40.05 -19.59 40.95
C THR A 199 41.26 -18.65 40.99
N MET A 200 41.20 -17.76 41.99
CA MET A 200 42.22 -17.23 42.91
C MET A 200 43.73 -17.41 42.64
N THR A 201 44.47 -16.31 42.85
CA THR A 201 45.73 -16.22 43.64
C THR A 201 46.06 -14.73 43.86
N THR A 202 45.59 -14.10 44.94
CA THR A 202 46.29 -13.78 46.22
C THR A 202 47.64 -13.04 46.12
N SER A 203 47.66 -11.77 46.55
CA SER A 203 48.63 -11.14 47.51
C SER A 203 48.64 -9.61 47.29
N SER A 204 47.89 -8.81 48.08
CA SER A 204 48.32 -8.13 49.32
C SER A 204 49.28 -6.94 49.14
N SER A 205 48.79 -5.70 49.34
CA SER A 205 49.38 -4.68 50.23
C SER A 205 48.60 -3.34 50.24
N SER A 206 47.72 -3.22 51.24
CA SER A 206 47.65 -2.20 52.29
C SER A 206 48.07 -0.72 52.08
N LYS A 207 47.21 0.14 52.69
CA LYS A 207 47.39 1.50 53.27
C LYS A 207 47.29 2.70 52.31
N SER A 208 46.26 3.56 52.37
CA SER A 208 45.77 4.48 53.43
C SER A 208 46.60 5.77 53.61
N GLN A 209 45.94 6.91 53.35
CA GLN A 209 45.99 8.20 54.06
C GLN A 209 47.21 9.15 53.97
N HIS A 210 46.87 10.39 53.56
CA HIS A 210 47.20 11.71 54.16
C HIS A 210 48.59 12.38 54.06
N GLN A 211 48.51 13.71 53.87
CA GLN A 211 49.47 14.80 54.13
C GLN A 211 50.75 14.79 53.27
N GLN A 212 51.11 15.86 52.55
CA GLN A 212 51.11 17.29 52.85
C GLN A 212 50.71 18.13 51.63
#